data_AF-Q2SKB7-F1
#
_entry.id   AF-Q2SKB7-F1
#
_cell.length_a   1.000
_cell.length_b   1.000
_cell.length_c   1.000
_cell.angle_alpha   90.00
_cell.angle_beta   90.00
_cell.angle_gamma   90.00
#
_symmetry.space_group_name_H-M   'P 1'
#
loop_
_entity.id
_entity.type
_entity.pdbx_description
1 polymer ?
#
loop_
_entity_poly.entity_id
_entity_poly.type
_entity_poly.pdbx_seq_one_letter_code
_entity_poly.pdbx_strand_id
1 'polypeptide(L)'
;MEPQAVNTLVDEAESLQESVSGQLKGCIPDELKHLFKDTSLFFQEEILAQWRIQERYDELIDYILYQHEEHGGEDFWKQVLLDLRLKKDEVRAFRMLEGLLPKRLDRVKVCSKNLKKYPDNYLSAANLGVAKGEALKVLYEYAYILENKPADQIDKAKVKKVKGQIEKVLSM
;
A
#
# COMPACT_ATOMS: atom_id res chain seq x y z
N MET A 1 -11.54 3.82 13.72
CA MET A 1 -11.78 2.42 14.13
C MET A 1 -10.92 1.58 13.22
N GLU A 2 -10.10 0.71 13.80
CA GLU A 2 -9.23 -0.21 13.07
C GLU A 2 -10.08 -1.23 12.29
N PRO A 3 -9.77 -1.53 11.02
CA PRO A 3 -10.54 -2.50 10.25
C PRO A 3 -10.35 -3.91 10.82
N GLN A 4 -11.37 -4.75 10.68
CA GLN A 4 -11.32 -6.13 11.14
C GLN A 4 -10.14 -6.90 10.55
N ALA A 5 -9.73 -6.58 9.32
CA ALA A 5 -8.55 -7.18 8.68
C ALA A 5 -7.27 -6.99 9.51
N VAL A 6 -7.07 -5.85 10.17
CA VAL A 6 -5.84 -5.66 10.96
C VAL A 6 -5.89 -6.51 12.24
N ASN A 7 -7.04 -6.57 12.90
CA ASN A 7 -7.22 -7.44 14.06
C ASN A 7 -6.99 -8.91 13.69
N THR A 8 -7.59 -9.36 12.58
CA THR A 8 -7.40 -10.72 12.07
C THR A 8 -5.93 -11.02 11.73
N LEU A 9 -5.20 -10.05 11.15
CA LEU A 9 -3.78 -10.21 10.87
C LEU A 9 -2.97 -10.40 12.16
N VAL A 10 -3.25 -9.59 13.19
CA VAL A 10 -2.59 -9.69 14.49
C VAL A 10 -2.86 -11.05 15.14
N ASP A 11 -4.13 -11.44 15.22
CA ASP A 11 -4.55 -12.71 15.82
C ASP A 11 -3.91 -13.93 15.11
N GLU A 12 -3.90 -13.92 13.77
CA GLU A 12 -3.28 -14.99 12.98
C GLU A 12 -1.74 -15.01 13.13
N ALA A 13 -1.10 -13.84 13.21
CA ALA A 13 0.34 -13.73 13.41
C ALA A 13 0.78 -14.20 14.80
N GLU A 14 0.03 -13.86 15.85
CA GLU A 14 0.25 -14.33 17.21
C GLU A 14 0.09 -15.86 17.29
N SER A 15 -0.96 -16.42 16.68
CA SER A 15 -1.15 -17.87 16.63
C SER A 15 0.00 -18.59 15.90
N LEU A 16 0.48 -18.03 14.79
CA LEU A 16 1.63 -18.57 14.06
C LEU A 16 2.92 -18.52 14.90
N GLN A 17 3.15 -17.41 15.59
CA GLN A 17 4.28 -17.25 16.50
C GLN A 17 4.27 -18.29 17.62
N GLU A 18 3.12 -18.51 18.25
CA GLU A 18 2.95 -19.52 19.31
C GLU A 18 3.22 -20.93 18.79
N SER A 19 2.70 -21.26 17.60
CA SER A 19 2.90 -22.55 16.95
C SER A 19 4.39 -22.83 16.67
N VAL A 20 5.09 -21.88 16.04
CA VAL A 20 6.53 -22.01 15.74
C VAL A 20 7.35 -22.11 17.02
N SER A 21 7.03 -21.29 18.03
CA SER A 21 7.72 -21.32 19.32
C SER A 21 7.50 -22.64 20.07
N GLY A 22 6.31 -23.24 19.97
CA GLY A 22 6.01 -24.54 20.58
C GLY A 22 6.71 -25.73 19.89
N GLN A 23 7.01 -25.61 18.59
CA GLN A 23 7.75 -26.61 17.83
C GLN A 23 9.26 -26.54 18.07
N LEU A 24 9.79 -25.34 18.34
CA LEU A 24 11.16 -25.12 18.78
C LEU A 24 11.33 -25.52 20.25
N LYS A 25 11.33 -26.84 20.52
CA LYS A 25 11.64 -27.38 21.85
C LYS A 25 13.06 -26.97 22.27
N GLY A 26 13.14 -25.94 23.12
CA GLY A 26 14.39 -25.44 23.70
C GLY A 26 14.61 -23.98 23.37
N CYS A 27 14.07 -23.11 24.22
CA CYS A 27 14.36 -21.69 24.42
C CYS A 27 15.13 -20.96 23.30
N ILE A 28 14.48 -20.02 22.63
CA ILE A 28 15.21 -18.85 22.13
C ILE A 28 15.86 -18.22 23.37
N PRO A 29 17.20 -18.19 23.48
CA PRO A 29 17.88 -17.56 24.62
C PRO A 29 17.34 -16.15 24.79
N ASP A 30 17.12 -15.70 26.03
CA ASP A 30 16.65 -14.33 26.30
C ASP A 30 17.61 -13.27 25.69
N GLU A 31 18.88 -13.66 25.55
CA GLU A 31 19.96 -12.95 24.87
C GLU A 31 19.81 -12.88 23.35
N LEU A 32 18.96 -13.67 22.69
CA LEU A 32 18.66 -13.55 21.26
C LEU A 32 17.30 -12.90 21.01
N LYS A 33 16.39 -12.86 21.99
CA LYS A 33 15.06 -12.20 21.86
C LYS A 33 15.15 -10.74 21.40
N HIS A 34 16.22 -10.04 21.77
CA HIS A 34 16.44 -8.65 21.36
C HIS A 34 17.00 -8.47 19.94
N LEU A 35 17.52 -9.54 19.31
CA LEU A 35 17.83 -9.56 17.87
C LEU A 35 16.55 -9.75 17.04
N PHE A 36 15.52 -10.32 17.67
CA PHE A 36 14.17 -10.49 17.15
C PHE A 36 13.25 -9.32 17.51
N LYS A 37 13.79 -8.09 17.49
CA LYS A 37 13.13 -6.88 18.03
C LYS A 37 11.81 -6.46 17.37
N ASP A 38 11.37 -7.15 16.32
CA ASP A 38 9.98 -7.17 15.87
C ASP A 38 9.65 -8.51 15.16
N THR A 39 9.70 -9.63 15.89
CA THR A 39 9.17 -10.92 15.38
C THR A 39 7.73 -10.81 14.90
N SER A 40 6.95 -9.94 15.52
CA SER A 40 5.59 -9.59 15.12
C SER A 40 5.51 -9.19 13.64
N LEU A 41 6.40 -8.32 13.15
CA LEU A 41 6.42 -7.89 11.75
C LEU A 41 6.71 -9.06 10.80
N PHE A 42 7.65 -9.93 11.16
CA PHE A 42 7.94 -11.13 10.35
C PHE A 42 6.71 -12.03 10.21
N PHE A 43 6.04 -12.35 11.32
CA PHE A 43 4.84 -13.19 11.27
C PHE A 43 3.69 -12.50 10.53
N GLN A 44 3.53 -11.19 10.67
CA GLN A 44 2.56 -10.43 9.87
C GLN A 44 2.85 -10.51 8.37
N GLU A 45 4.11 -10.37 7.94
CA GLU A 45 4.50 -10.52 6.53
C GLU A 45 4.20 -11.92 5.99
N GLU A 46 4.47 -12.96 6.78
CA GLU A 46 4.12 -14.35 6.42
C GLU A 46 2.60 -14.53 6.27
N ILE A 47 1.79 -13.98 7.19
CA ILE A 47 0.33 -14.05 7.09
C ILE A 47 -0.18 -13.27 5.87
N LEU A 48 0.35 -12.08 5.60
CA LEU A 48 0.00 -11.31 4.40
C LEU A 48 0.32 -12.08 3.10
N ALA A 49 1.45 -12.79 3.07
CA ALA A 49 1.79 -13.66 1.95
C ALA A 49 0.81 -14.84 1.83
N GLN A 50 0.41 -15.46 2.95
CA GLN A 50 -0.61 -16.52 2.95
C GLN A 50 -1.97 -16.03 2.47
N TRP A 51 -2.42 -14.84 2.91
CA TRP A 51 -3.67 -14.24 2.46
C TRP A 51 -3.69 -14.02 0.96
N ARG A 52 -2.56 -13.61 0.39
CA ARG A 52 -2.40 -13.45 -1.06
C ARG A 52 -2.50 -14.79 -1.79
N ILE A 53 -1.88 -15.85 -1.29
CA ILE A 53 -2.00 -17.22 -1.85
C ILE A 53 -3.44 -17.73 -1.74
N GLN A 54 -4.13 -17.41 -0.64
CA GLN A 54 -5.54 -17.74 -0.40
C GLN A 54 -6.52 -16.82 -1.12
N GLU A 55 -6.03 -15.82 -1.84
CA GLU A 55 -6.84 -14.84 -2.59
C GLU A 55 -7.83 -14.04 -1.71
N ARG A 56 -7.45 -13.78 -0.46
CA ARG A 56 -8.19 -12.94 0.52
C ARG A 56 -8.05 -11.45 0.21
N TYR A 57 -8.40 -11.06 -1.03
CA TYR A 57 -8.14 -9.73 -1.56
C TYR A 57 -8.91 -8.61 -0.88
N ASP A 58 -10.09 -8.89 -0.32
CA ASP A 58 -10.85 -7.86 0.39
C ASP A 58 -10.15 -7.46 1.69
N GLU A 59 -9.65 -8.44 2.46
CA GLU A 59 -8.88 -8.20 3.67
C GLU A 59 -7.53 -7.55 3.36
N LEU A 60 -6.86 -7.98 2.30
CA LEU A 60 -5.61 -7.36 1.84
C LEU A 60 -5.81 -5.89 1.47
N ILE A 61 -6.88 -5.56 0.74
CA ILE A 61 -7.19 -4.19 0.36
C ILE A 61 -7.50 -3.36 1.62
N ASP A 62 -8.31 -3.88 2.54
CA ASP A 62 -8.64 -3.15 3.77
C ASP A 62 -7.40 -2.89 4.64
N TYR A 63 -6.49 -3.86 4.72
CA TYR A 63 -5.20 -3.70 5.39
C TYR A 63 -4.34 -2.61 4.71
N ILE A 64 -4.14 -2.71 3.39
CA ILE A 64 -3.36 -1.73 2.59
C ILE A 64 -3.93 -0.32 2.75
N LEU A 65 -5.26 -0.21 2.69
CA LEU A 65 -5.96 1.06 2.80
C LEU A 65 -6.00 1.60 4.22
N TYR A 66 -5.69 0.83 5.26
CA TYR A 66 -5.63 1.34 6.63
C TYR A 66 -4.24 1.74 7.05
N GLN A 67 -3.24 0.88 6.80
CA GLN A 67 -1.88 1.16 7.24
C GLN A 67 -1.32 2.40 6.55
N HIS A 68 -1.69 2.64 5.28
CA HIS A 68 -1.31 3.80 4.44
C HIS A 68 0.21 4.02 4.25
N GLU A 69 1.04 3.55 5.18
CA GLU A 69 2.48 3.47 5.26
C GLU A 69 2.89 1.99 5.18
N GLU A 70 4.11 1.76 4.73
CA GLU A 70 4.59 0.54 4.08
C GLU A 70 4.83 -0.64 5.03
N HIS A 71 3.87 -1.03 5.86
CA HIS A 71 3.96 -2.29 6.59
C HIS A 71 3.62 -3.46 5.64
N GLY A 72 4.64 -4.28 5.34
CA GLY A 72 4.66 -5.26 4.23
C GLY A 72 5.57 -4.88 3.05
N GLY A 73 6.21 -3.69 3.10
CA GLY A 73 7.17 -3.20 2.10
C GLY A 73 6.58 -2.26 1.01
N GLU A 74 7.42 -1.41 0.41
CA GLU A 74 7.08 -0.37 -0.61
C GLU A 74 6.30 -0.91 -1.83
N ASP A 75 6.31 -2.23 -2.04
CA ASP A 75 5.76 -2.90 -3.22
C ASP A 75 4.56 -3.82 -2.94
N PHE A 76 4.12 -3.99 -1.69
CA PHE A 76 3.07 -4.97 -1.37
C PHE A 76 1.75 -4.69 -2.11
N TRP A 77 1.28 -3.45 -2.07
CA TRP A 77 0.05 -3.07 -2.79
C TRP A 77 0.18 -3.23 -4.31
N LYS A 78 1.40 -3.13 -4.88
CA LYS A 78 1.64 -3.38 -6.31
C LYS A 78 1.58 -4.86 -6.64
N GLN A 79 2.06 -5.73 -5.74
CA GLN A 79 1.93 -7.18 -5.91
C GLN A 79 0.45 -7.58 -5.89
N VAL A 80 -0.31 -7.06 -4.93
CA VAL A 80 -1.77 -7.27 -4.88
C VAL A 80 -2.44 -6.72 -6.13
N LEU A 81 -2.05 -5.52 -6.59
CA LEU A 81 -2.59 -4.95 -7.83
C LEU A 81 -2.28 -5.81 -9.07
N LEU A 82 -1.05 -6.33 -9.16
CA LEU A 82 -0.63 -7.18 -10.25
C LEU A 82 -1.45 -8.48 -10.28
N ASP A 83 -1.67 -9.11 -9.13
CA ASP A 83 -2.50 -10.31 -9.05
C ASP A 83 -3.94 -10.04 -9.49
N LEU A 84 -4.53 -8.94 -9.01
CA LEU A 84 -5.88 -8.51 -9.42
C LEU A 84 -5.94 -8.26 -10.93
N ARG A 85 -4.90 -7.66 -11.52
CA ARG A 85 -4.80 -7.46 -12.98
C ARG A 85 -4.71 -8.78 -13.73
N LEU A 86 -3.87 -9.72 -13.29
CA LEU A 86 -3.75 -11.05 -13.90
C LEU A 86 -5.09 -11.79 -13.86
N LYS A 87 -5.88 -11.57 -12.81
CA LYS A 87 -7.23 -12.13 -12.64
C LYS A 87 -8.34 -11.32 -13.33
N LYS A 88 -8.03 -10.16 -13.90
CA LYS A 88 -9.00 -9.20 -14.47
C LYS A 88 -10.06 -8.72 -13.45
N ASP A 89 -9.72 -8.67 -12.16
CA ASP A 89 -10.58 -8.14 -11.11
C ASP A 89 -10.43 -6.61 -10.99
N GLU A 90 -11.07 -5.92 -11.93
CA GLU A 90 -11.02 -4.46 -12.00
C GLU A 90 -11.72 -3.78 -10.83
N VAL A 91 -12.77 -4.40 -10.27
CA VAL A 91 -13.57 -3.81 -9.20
C VAL A 91 -12.70 -3.60 -7.96
N ARG A 92 -11.99 -4.65 -7.54
CA ARG A 92 -11.07 -4.59 -6.40
C ARG A 92 -9.85 -3.72 -6.68
N ALA A 93 -9.30 -3.79 -7.90
CA ALA A 93 -8.19 -2.94 -8.29
C ALA A 93 -8.55 -1.45 -8.22
N PHE A 94 -9.75 -1.06 -8.71
CA PHE A 94 -10.23 0.32 -8.59
C PHE A 94 -10.50 0.73 -7.16
N ARG A 95 -11.13 -0.13 -6.34
CA ARG A 95 -11.33 0.15 -4.90
C ARG A 95 -10.01 0.49 -4.21
N MET A 96 -8.97 -0.29 -4.46
CA MET A 96 -7.65 -0.07 -3.87
C MET A 96 -7.02 1.25 -4.35
N LEU A 97 -7.02 1.51 -5.65
CA LEU A 97 -6.42 2.74 -6.21
C LEU A 97 -7.19 4.00 -5.78
N GLU A 98 -8.52 3.94 -5.74
CA GLU A 98 -9.38 5.03 -5.27
C GLU A 98 -9.18 5.33 -3.78
N GLY A 99 -8.88 4.31 -2.97
CA GLY A 99 -8.56 4.50 -1.55
C GLY A 99 -7.14 5.05 -1.32
N LEU A 100 -6.15 4.61 -2.09
CA LEU A 100 -4.76 5.07 -1.97
C LEU A 100 -4.56 6.51 -2.44
N LEU A 101 -5.21 6.89 -3.54
CA LEU A 101 -4.95 8.14 -4.24
C LEU A 101 -5.15 9.41 -3.37
N PRO A 102 -6.25 9.58 -2.62
CA PRO A 102 -6.48 10.78 -1.80
C PRO A 102 -5.35 11.01 -0.80
N LYS A 103 -4.87 9.95 -0.15
CA LYS A 103 -3.82 10.02 0.88
C LYS A 103 -2.48 10.44 0.28
N ARG A 104 -2.11 9.89 -0.88
CA ARG A 104 -0.90 10.28 -1.61
C ARG A 104 -0.98 11.73 -2.11
N LEU A 105 -2.12 12.15 -2.65
CA LEU A 105 -2.32 13.54 -3.07
C LEU A 105 -2.29 14.53 -1.91
N ASP A 106 -2.81 14.17 -0.74
CA ASP A 106 -2.74 15.02 0.44
C ASP A 106 -1.31 15.16 0.95
N ARG A 107 -0.50 14.09 0.91
CA ARG A 107 0.94 14.17 1.19
C ARG A 107 1.65 15.15 0.25
N VAL A 108 1.37 15.10 -1.06
CA VAL A 108 1.90 16.07 -2.03
C VAL A 108 1.53 17.51 -1.66
N LYS A 109 0.26 17.76 -1.29
CA LYS A 109 -0.18 19.10 -0.88
C LYS A 109 0.55 19.58 0.37
N VAL A 110 0.71 18.72 1.38
CA VAL A 110 1.42 19.06 2.62
C VAL A 110 2.89 19.37 2.34
N CYS A 111 3.58 18.53 1.58
CA CYS A 111 4.97 18.75 1.21
C CYS A 111 5.15 20.02 0.37
N SER A 112 4.24 20.31 -0.56
CA SER A 112 4.27 21.54 -1.38
C SER A 112 4.09 22.79 -0.52
N LYS A 113 3.18 22.77 0.47
CA LYS A 113 3.03 23.86 1.44
C LYS A 113 4.29 24.05 2.29
N ASN A 114 4.92 22.96 2.73
CA ASN A 114 6.15 23.02 3.52
C ASN A 114 7.30 23.65 2.73
N LEU A 115 7.49 23.26 1.47
CA LEU A 115 8.51 23.86 0.61
C LEU A 115 8.25 25.35 0.38
N LYS A 116 7.00 25.77 0.15
CA LYS A 116 6.65 27.20 0.02
C LYS A 116 6.96 27.99 1.29
N LYS A 117 6.81 27.37 2.46
CA LYS A 117 7.11 28.00 3.76
C LYS A 117 8.62 28.05 4.04
N TYR A 118 9.38 27.07 3.54
CA TYR A 118 10.80 26.90 3.77
C TYR A 118 11.55 26.57 2.46
N PRO A 119 11.68 27.55 1.54
CA PRO A 119 12.19 27.30 0.18
C PRO A 119 13.63 26.82 0.15
N ASP A 120 14.46 27.25 1.10
CA ASP A 120 15.89 26.91 1.15
C ASP A 120 16.18 25.59 1.89
N ASN A 121 15.15 24.89 2.36
CA ASN A 121 15.31 23.60 3.03
C ASN A 121 15.32 22.45 2.01
N TYR A 122 16.50 21.93 1.70
CA TYR A 122 16.69 20.81 0.78
C TYR A 122 15.81 19.57 1.14
N LEU A 123 15.58 19.31 2.44
CA LEU A 123 14.73 18.21 2.89
C LEU A 123 13.28 18.42 2.47
N SER A 124 12.80 19.67 2.44
CA SER A 124 11.42 19.98 2.01
C SER A 124 11.24 19.73 0.51
N ALA A 125 12.25 20.02 -0.31
CA ALA A 125 12.25 19.71 -1.74
C ALA A 125 12.31 18.20 -2.00
N ALA A 126 13.19 17.49 -1.28
CA ALA A 126 13.29 16.02 -1.37
C ALA A 126 11.96 15.34 -1.00
N ASN A 127 11.35 15.74 0.11
CA ASN A 127 10.06 15.21 0.55
C ASN A 127 8.93 15.45 -0.45
N LEU A 128 8.91 16.62 -1.11
CA LEU A 128 7.95 16.88 -2.19
C LEU A 128 8.20 15.97 -3.40
N GLY A 129 9.46 15.77 -3.78
CA GLY A 129 9.84 14.84 -4.85
C GLY A 129 9.34 13.41 -4.60
N VAL A 130 9.58 12.88 -3.39
CA VAL A 130 9.11 11.56 -2.97
C VAL A 130 7.58 11.47 -3.01
N ALA A 131 6.90 12.44 -2.38
CA ALA A 131 5.44 12.46 -2.34
C ALA A 131 4.81 12.51 -3.74
N LYS A 132 5.39 13.31 -4.66
CA LYS A 132 4.97 13.36 -6.06
C LYS A 132 5.16 12.02 -6.74
N GLY A 133 6.33 11.39 -6.58
CA GLY A 133 6.63 10.08 -7.15
C GLY A 133 5.62 9.02 -6.73
N GLU A 134 5.29 8.94 -5.44
CA GLU A 134 4.27 8.00 -4.93
C GLU A 134 2.88 8.27 -5.49
N ALA A 135 2.43 9.53 -5.54
CA ALA A 135 1.14 9.89 -6.10
C ALA A 135 1.05 9.56 -7.59
N LEU A 136 2.14 9.81 -8.33
CA LEU A 136 2.23 9.49 -9.76
C LEU A 136 2.19 7.98 -9.99
N LYS A 137 2.88 7.16 -9.19
CA LYS A 137 2.79 5.68 -9.28
C LYS A 137 1.32 5.22 -9.25
N VAL A 138 0.52 5.70 -8.28
CA VAL A 138 -0.91 5.35 -8.17
C VAL A 138 -1.72 5.88 -9.35
N LEU A 139 -1.51 7.13 -9.77
CA LEU A 139 -2.23 7.74 -10.89
C LEU A 139 -1.96 7.02 -12.22
N TYR A 140 -0.72 6.60 -12.48
CA TYR A 140 -0.37 5.85 -13.69
C TYR A 140 -1.00 4.46 -13.71
N GLU A 141 -0.98 3.73 -12.60
CA GLU A 141 -1.70 2.45 -12.50
C GLU A 141 -3.20 2.64 -12.74
N TYR A 142 -3.77 3.72 -12.20
CA TYR A 142 -5.19 4.02 -12.38
C TYR A 142 -5.52 4.36 -13.84
N ALA A 143 -4.70 5.19 -14.50
CA ALA A 143 -4.85 5.47 -15.93
C ALA A 143 -4.73 4.19 -16.75
N TYR A 144 -3.75 3.33 -16.45
CA TYR A 144 -3.52 2.07 -17.15
C TYR A 144 -4.76 1.17 -17.15
N ILE A 145 -5.39 0.97 -15.98
CA ILE A 145 -6.58 0.10 -15.89
C ILE A 145 -7.77 0.71 -16.66
N LEU A 146 -7.94 2.03 -16.63
CA LEU A 146 -9.00 2.69 -17.38
C LEU A 146 -8.80 2.62 -18.90
N GLU A 147 -7.56 2.72 -19.36
CA GLU A 147 -7.23 2.75 -20.80
C GLU A 147 -7.18 1.37 -21.46
N ASN A 148 -6.93 0.31 -20.69
CA ASN A 148 -6.89 -1.06 -21.22
C ASN A 148 -8.27 -1.72 -21.33
N LYS A 149 -9.36 -0.97 -21.12
CA LYS A 149 -10.72 -1.45 -21.37
C LYS A 149 -11.01 -1.52 -22.88
N PRO A 150 -11.94 -2.40 -23.31
CA PRO A 150 -12.51 -2.32 -24.65
C PRO A 150 -13.00 -0.91 -24.97
N ALA A 151 -12.83 -0.45 -26.21
CA ALA A 151 -13.06 0.94 -26.60
C ALA A 151 -14.49 1.46 -26.30
N ASP A 152 -15.46 0.56 -26.30
CA ASP A 152 -16.87 0.77 -25.96
C ASP A 152 -17.13 0.92 -24.44
N GLN A 153 -16.19 0.51 -23.59
CA GLN A 153 -16.28 0.52 -22.13
C GLN A 153 -15.37 1.57 -21.46
N ILE A 154 -14.55 2.29 -22.24
CA ILE A 154 -13.67 3.33 -21.72
C ILE A 154 -14.49 4.54 -21.29
N ASP A 155 -14.46 4.84 -20.00
CA ASP A 155 -14.92 6.12 -19.48
C ASP A 155 -13.88 7.22 -19.79
N LYS A 156 -14.06 7.86 -20.95
CA LYS A 156 -13.18 8.94 -21.42
C LYS A 156 -13.13 10.13 -20.46
N ALA A 157 -14.21 10.39 -19.72
CA ALA A 157 -14.24 11.48 -18.75
C ALA A 157 -13.37 11.16 -17.54
N LYS A 158 -13.45 9.92 -17.04
CA LYS A 158 -12.60 9.44 -15.94
C LYS A 158 -11.13 9.39 -16.34
N VAL A 159 -10.80 8.90 -17.54
CA VAL A 159 -9.43 8.93 -18.08
C VAL A 159 -8.89 10.36 -18.15
N LYS A 160 -9.65 11.30 -18.73
CA LYS A 160 -9.26 12.71 -18.83
C LYS A 160 -9.02 13.33 -17.44
N LYS A 161 -9.86 12.99 -16.46
CA LYS A 161 -9.72 13.45 -15.08
C LYS A 161 -8.42 12.95 -14.45
N VAL A 162 -8.10 11.67 -14.59
CA VAL A 162 -6.85 11.09 -14.07
C VAL A 162 -5.62 11.71 -14.74
N LYS A 163 -5.64 11.89 -16.07
CA LYS A 163 -4.55 12.58 -16.79
C LYS A 163 -4.37 14.03 -16.34
N GLY A 164 -5.45 14.78 -16.16
CA GLY A 164 -5.38 16.13 -15.61
C GLY A 164 -4.81 16.17 -14.19
N GLN A 165 -5.04 15.14 -13.37
CA GLN A 165 -4.40 15.01 -12.07
C GLN A 165 -2.89 14.73 -12.18
N ILE A 166 -2.46 13.90 -13.13
CA ILE A 166 -1.03 13.65 -13.42
C ILE A 166 -0.33 14.96 -13.77
N GLU A 167 -0.87 15.73 -14.71
CA GLU A 167 -0.32 17.04 -15.11
C GLU A 167 -0.24 18.02 -13.94
N LYS A 168 -1.27 18.03 -13.09
CA LYS A 168 -1.29 18.86 -11.89
C LYS A 168 -0.19 18.47 -10.90
N VAL A 169 0.03 17.18 -10.65
CA VAL A 169 1.09 16.74 -9.72
C VAL A 169 2.47 17.07 -10.26
N LEU A 170 2.68 16.91 -11.58
CA LEU A 170 3.95 17.27 -12.22
C LEU A 170 4.27 18.77 -12.09
N SER A 171 3.27 19.63 -12.22
CA SER A 171 3.41 21.10 -12.19
C SER A 171 3.46 21.77 -10.80
N MET A 172 3.18 21.03 -9.72
CA MET A 172 3.19 21.55 -8.33
C MET A 172 4.57 21.83 -7.74
#